data_AF-A0A1R3W683-F1
#
_entry.id   AF-A0A1R3W683-F1
#
_cell.length_a   1.000
_cell.length_b   1.000
_cell.length_c   1.000
_cell.angle_alpha   90.00
_cell.angle_beta   90.00
_cell.angle_gamma   90.00
#
_symmetry.space_group_name_H-M   'P 1'
#
loop_
_entity.id
_entity.type
_entity.pdbx_description
1 polymer ?
#
loop_
_entity_poly.entity_id
_entity_poly.type
_entity_poly.pdbx_seq_one_letter_code
_entity_poly.pdbx_strand_id
1 'polypeptide(L)'
;MSISAGRPRASSREILAEAACELFLEQGYAGTSIADIAARAGVSRSSFFNYFASKSDILWSGLDERIETLCARLAGERSADAAADVRGALLALGDGFAPDSLALALVNAQAMGLVDELEREASVRRSRIAAAVSTRLRDAGAPVVAADVAGAAHGGAVLAAIDAWALEGAGLAPLAASLRAGVDAAALTLPAPVRQLRLVVRADDFDAALSFYRDELGLTEQESFQGDGGARVTILGAGRATLELSNAAQVELIDRVETDGNAPSDALRVAFEVSDTAATVEHLAAAGAAVEASARVTPWRSLNARLRGPAGLQLTLFQELGPEH
;
A
#
# COMPACT_ATOMS: atom_id res chain seq x y z
N MET A 1 32.85 21.79 42.00
CA MET A 1 32.52 21.66 40.57
C MET A 1 31.19 20.94 40.46
N SER A 2 30.15 21.59 39.94
CA SER A 2 28.91 20.89 39.61
C SER A 2 29.05 20.35 38.19
N ILE A 3 29.05 19.03 38.04
CA ILE A 3 29.03 18.39 36.72
C ILE A 3 27.58 18.37 36.27
N SER A 4 27.20 19.34 35.43
CA SER A 4 25.89 19.34 34.78
C SER A 4 25.81 18.12 33.85
N ALA A 5 25.11 17.08 34.29
CA ALA A 5 24.79 15.95 33.44
C ALA A 5 23.91 16.46 32.29
N GLY A 6 24.43 16.39 31.05
CA GLY A 6 23.71 16.84 29.87
C GLY A 6 22.39 16.08 29.71
N ARG A 7 21.29 16.82 29.50
CA ARG A 7 19.96 16.25 29.27
C ARG A 7 20.03 15.27 28.08
N PRO A 8 19.36 14.09 28.12
CA PRO A 8 19.42 13.12 27.03
C PRO A 8 19.03 13.73 25.68
N ARG A 9 19.80 13.40 24.62
CA ARG A 9 19.64 14.01 23.29
C ARG A 9 18.23 13.87 22.70
N ALA A 10 17.60 12.71 22.86
CA ALA A 10 16.22 12.45 22.40
C ALA A 10 15.21 13.44 23.02
N SER A 11 15.21 13.57 24.35
CA SER A 11 14.32 14.48 25.08
C SER A 11 14.42 15.95 24.65
N SER A 12 15.56 16.39 24.10
CA SER A 12 15.71 17.76 23.61
C SER A 12 15.10 17.98 22.21
N ARG A 13 15.02 16.94 21.35
CA ARG A 13 14.28 17.00 20.08
C ARG A 13 12.77 16.94 20.34
N GLU A 14 12.35 16.03 21.23
CA GLU A 14 10.95 15.86 21.63
C GLU A 14 10.35 17.15 22.21
N ILE A 15 11.01 17.79 23.20
CA ILE A 15 10.55 19.06 23.80
C ILE A 15 10.48 20.19 22.76
N LEU A 16 11.41 20.22 21.79
CA LEU A 16 11.37 21.21 20.69
C LEU A 16 10.22 20.96 19.72
N ALA A 17 9.85 19.70 19.48
CA ALA A 17 8.73 19.32 18.63
C ALA A 17 7.38 19.61 19.29
N GLU A 18 7.23 19.28 20.58
CA GLU A 18 6.07 19.61 21.40
C GLU A 18 5.83 21.12 21.44
N ALA A 19 6.87 21.90 21.82
CA ALA A 19 6.82 23.36 21.84
C ALA A 19 6.49 24.00 20.47
N ALA A 20 6.96 23.41 19.37
CA ALA A 20 6.63 23.87 18.03
C ALA A 20 5.16 23.59 17.68
N CYS A 21 4.67 22.38 17.94
CA CYS A 21 3.27 22.02 17.70
C CYS A 21 2.28 22.86 18.52
N GLU A 22 2.58 23.12 19.80
CA GLU A 22 1.79 24.05 20.64
C GLU A 22 1.68 25.43 19.98
N LEU A 23 2.82 26.05 19.65
CA LEU A 23 2.86 27.39 19.06
C LEU A 23 2.19 27.43 17.67
N PHE A 24 2.31 26.37 16.87
CA PHE A 24 1.61 26.27 15.58
C PHE A 24 0.09 26.17 15.76
N LEU A 25 -0.43 25.59 16.84
CA LEU A 25 -1.86 25.61 17.18
C LEU A 25 -2.31 26.96 17.76
N GLU A 26 -1.50 27.58 18.61
CA GLU A 26 -1.84 28.84 19.30
C GLU A 26 -1.91 30.04 18.37
N GLN A 27 -0.95 30.15 17.43
CA GLN A 27 -0.72 31.37 16.63
C GLN A 27 -0.34 31.08 15.16
N GLY A 28 -0.46 29.83 14.72
CA GLY A 28 -0.15 29.41 13.36
C GLY A 28 1.35 29.28 13.07
N TYR A 29 1.66 28.52 12.01
CA TYR A 29 3.01 28.32 11.52
C TYR A 29 3.66 29.63 11.11
N ALA A 30 2.96 30.46 10.32
CA ALA A 30 3.49 31.74 9.84
C ALA A 30 3.83 32.72 10.98
N GLY A 31 3.00 32.76 12.04
CA GLY A 31 3.19 33.62 13.22
C GLY A 31 4.33 33.15 14.14
N THR A 32 4.74 31.89 14.07
CA THR A 32 5.72 31.30 14.99
C THR A 32 7.16 31.43 14.48
N SER A 33 8.05 31.99 15.30
CA SER A 33 9.50 32.06 15.02
C SER A 33 10.31 30.99 15.76
N ILE A 34 11.53 30.74 15.29
CA ILE A 34 12.50 29.87 15.97
C ILE A 34 12.85 30.39 17.38
N ALA A 35 12.77 31.71 17.60
CA ALA A 35 13.02 32.29 18.91
C ALA A 35 11.91 31.93 19.91
N ASP A 36 10.65 31.91 19.46
CA ASP A 36 9.49 31.55 20.29
C ASP A 36 9.53 30.07 20.67
N ILE A 37 9.83 29.20 19.70
CA ILE A 37 9.99 27.74 19.92
C ILE A 37 11.12 27.48 20.92
N ALA A 38 12.28 28.11 20.75
CA ALA A 38 13.41 27.95 21.67
C ALA A 38 13.07 28.45 23.09
N ALA A 39 12.37 29.60 23.20
CA ALA A 39 11.94 30.15 24.49
C ALA A 39 10.91 29.23 25.18
N ARG A 40 9.90 28.72 24.47
CA ARG A 40 8.89 27.78 24.97
C ARG A 40 9.53 26.47 25.44
N ALA A 41 10.46 25.92 24.66
CA ALA A 41 11.23 24.73 25.01
C ALA A 41 12.28 24.93 26.12
N GLY A 42 12.49 26.18 26.59
CA GLY A 42 13.49 26.50 27.62
C GLY A 42 14.94 26.30 27.17
N VAL A 43 15.24 26.42 25.88
CA VAL A 43 16.57 26.22 25.28
C VAL A 43 17.06 27.48 24.55
N SER A 44 18.36 27.56 24.24
CA SER A 44 18.87 28.68 23.45
C SER A 44 18.55 28.51 21.97
N ARG A 45 18.48 29.61 21.20
CA ARG A 45 18.39 29.56 19.74
C ARG A 45 19.58 28.83 19.09
N SER A 46 20.76 28.84 19.72
CA SER A 46 21.90 28.02 19.28
C SER A 46 21.63 26.53 19.49
N SER A 47 21.01 26.17 20.62
CA SER A 47 20.59 24.80 20.92
C SER A 47 19.57 24.26 19.91
N PHE A 48 18.66 25.09 19.40
CA PHE A 48 17.74 24.74 18.32
C PHE A 48 18.51 24.30 17.06
N PHE A 49 19.45 25.12 16.60
CA PHE A 49 20.21 24.85 15.36
C PHE A 49 21.18 23.66 15.44
N ASN A 50 21.41 23.11 16.64
CA ASN A 50 22.12 21.83 16.80
C ASN A 50 21.26 20.62 16.40
N TYR A 51 19.95 20.79 16.20
CA TYR A 51 19.00 19.73 15.90
C TYR A 51 18.24 19.91 14.57
N PHE A 52 17.92 21.15 14.20
CA PHE A 52 17.06 21.49 13.06
C PHE A 52 17.59 22.73 12.33
N ALA A 53 17.60 22.73 10.99
CA ALA A 53 18.01 23.90 10.21
C ALA A 53 16.86 24.91 10.03
N SER A 54 15.61 24.41 9.98
CA SER A 54 14.38 25.17 9.88
C SER A 54 13.37 24.79 10.96
N LYS A 55 12.24 25.52 11.03
CA LYS A 55 11.11 25.16 11.91
C LYS A 55 10.17 24.10 11.32
N SER A 56 10.21 23.85 10.00
CA SER A 56 9.48 22.75 9.38
C SER A 56 10.21 21.41 9.55
N ASP A 57 11.55 21.40 9.54
CA ASP A 57 12.38 20.19 9.77
C ASP A 57 11.99 19.44 11.06
N ILE A 58 11.54 20.18 12.08
CA ILE A 58 11.10 19.65 13.37
C ILE A 58 10.06 18.55 13.18
N LEU A 59 9.02 18.85 12.38
CA LEU A 59 7.88 17.97 12.14
C LEU A 59 8.28 16.69 11.42
N TRP A 60 9.26 16.79 10.51
CA TRP A 60 9.70 15.67 9.66
C TRP A 60 10.81 14.82 10.25
N SER A 61 11.41 15.26 11.36
CA SER A 61 12.66 14.70 11.88
C SER A 61 12.64 13.20 12.14
N GLY A 62 11.57 12.67 12.74
CA GLY A 62 11.41 11.22 12.95
C GLY A 62 11.28 10.42 11.65
N LEU A 63 10.63 10.99 10.62
CA LEU A 63 10.54 10.39 9.29
C LEU A 63 11.88 10.49 8.55
N ASP A 64 12.61 11.59 8.67
CA ASP A 64 13.90 11.78 8.00
C ASP A 64 14.97 10.80 8.51
N GLU A 65 15.03 10.53 9.83
CA GLU A 65 15.90 9.50 10.43
C GLU A 65 15.55 8.07 9.92
N ARG A 66 14.26 7.81 9.69
CA ARG A 66 13.77 6.54 9.11
C ARG A 66 14.09 6.43 7.62
N ILE A 67 13.98 7.52 6.86
CA ILE A 67 14.38 7.59 5.45
C ILE A 67 15.89 7.39 5.31
N GLU A 68 16.71 7.94 6.21
CA GLU A 68 18.16 7.70 6.22
C GLU A 68 18.48 6.22 6.47
N THR A 69 17.76 5.58 7.40
CA THR A 69 17.86 4.14 7.64
C THR A 69 17.44 3.32 6.41
N LEU A 70 16.38 3.71 5.72
CA LEU A 70 15.95 3.09 4.45
C LEU A 70 17.02 3.24 3.35
N CYS A 71 17.57 4.45 3.17
CA CYS A 71 18.62 4.71 2.19
C CYS A 71 19.86 3.87 2.48
N ALA A 72 20.27 3.76 3.75
CA ALA A 72 21.40 2.93 4.16
C ALA A 72 21.15 1.43 3.91
N ARG A 73 19.94 0.94 4.18
CA ARG A 73 19.55 -0.45 3.87
C ARG A 73 19.59 -0.73 2.36
N LEU A 74 19.00 0.15 1.53
CA LEU A 74 18.96 -0.01 0.07
C LEU A 74 20.33 0.15 -0.61
N ALA A 75 21.27 0.86 0.02
CA ALA A 75 22.66 0.95 -0.43
C ALA A 75 23.55 -0.22 0.04
N GLY A 76 23.14 -0.93 1.09
CA GLY A 76 23.93 -1.91 1.83
C GLY A 76 23.92 -3.32 1.25
N GLU A 77 23.59 -4.31 2.08
CA GLU A 77 23.54 -5.72 1.68
C GLU A 77 22.50 -5.96 0.57
N ARG A 78 22.90 -6.70 -0.46
CA ARG A 78 22.11 -6.91 -1.68
C ARG A 78 21.67 -8.36 -1.76
N SER A 79 20.37 -8.62 -1.70
CA SER A 79 19.86 -9.94 -2.08
C SER A 79 19.74 -10.05 -3.61
N ALA A 80 19.51 -11.27 -4.09
CA ALA A 80 19.18 -11.52 -5.49
C ALA A 80 17.80 -10.96 -5.88
N ASP A 81 16.93 -10.68 -4.92
CA ASP A 81 15.58 -10.13 -5.12
C ASP A 81 15.52 -8.66 -4.67
N ALA A 82 15.80 -7.77 -5.63
CA ALA A 82 15.73 -6.34 -5.39
C ALA A 82 14.32 -5.82 -5.07
N ALA A 83 13.27 -6.54 -5.46
CA ALA A 83 11.89 -6.17 -5.14
C ALA A 83 11.57 -6.51 -3.68
N ALA A 84 12.02 -7.67 -3.19
CA ALA A 84 11.95 -8.04 -1.77
C ALA A 84 12.76 -7.08 -0.88
N ASP A 85 13.98 -6.69 -1.29
CA ASP A 85 14.81 -5.71 -0.56
C ASP A 85 14.08 -4.36 -0.45
N VAL A 86 13.51 -3.85 -1.56
CA VAL A 86 12.75 -2.59 -1.58
C VAL A 86 11.51 -2.69 -0.68
N ARG A 87 10.70 -3.75 -0.81
CA ARG A 87 9.50 -3.93 0.02
C ARG A 87 9.84 -4.03 1.50
N GLY A 88 10.86 -4.80 1.87
CA GLY A 88 11.31 -4.96 3.26
C GLY A 88 11.83 -3.65 3.86
N ALA A 89 12.60 -2.86 3.11
CA ALA A 89 13.09 -1.56 3.56
C ALA A 89 11.96 -0.53 3.76
N LEU A 90 10.97 -0.49 2.86
CA LEU A 90 9.83 0.43 2.93
C LEU A 90 8.89 0.09 4.09
N LEU A 91 8.54 -1.18 4.29
CA LEU A 91 7.66 -1.59 5.39
C LEU A 91 8.28 -1.29 6.76
N ALA A 92 9.61 -1.42 6.88
CA ALA A 92 10.33 -1.11 8.11
C ALA A 92 10.32 0.38 8.49
N LEU A 93 9.87 1.29 7.60
CA LEU A 93 9.59 2.69 7.99
C LEU A 93 8.50 2.77 9.07
N GLY A 94 7.56 1.82 9.11
CA GLY A 94 6.47 1.77 10.09
C GLY A 94 6.86 1.18 11.45
N ASP A 95 8.01 0.52 11.56
CA ASP A 95 8.39 -0.23 12.76
C ASP A 95 8.58 0.71 13.96
N GLY A 96 7.69 0.58 14.95
CA GLY A 96 7.69 1.47 16.13
C GLY A 96 7.48 2.95 15.79
N PHE A 97 6.80 3.27 14.68
CA PHE A 97 6.39 4.65 14.40
C PHE A 97 5.29 5.05 15.39
N ALA A 98 5.60 5.98 16.29
CA ALA A 98 4.65 6.47 17.28
C ALA A 98 3.80 7.63 16.72
N PRO A 99 2.61 7.89 17.26
CA PRO A 99 1.90 9.14 17.01
C PRO A 99 2.76 10.31 17.51
N ASP A 100 3.34 11.07 16.58
CA ASP A 100 4.30 12.13 16.86
C ASP A 100 3.81 13.50 16.35
N SER A 101 4.71 14.49 16.39
CA SER A 101 4.45 15.85 15.89
C SER A 101 4.01 15.90 14.43
N LEU A 102 4.40 14.93 13.59
CA LEU A 102 4.00 14.89 12.18
C LEU A 102 2.52 14.55 12.05
N ALA A 103 2.05 13.52 12.77
CA ALA A 103 0.64 13.13 12.77
C ALA A 103 -0.26 14.28 13.23
N LEU A 104 0.11 14.95 14.32
CA LEU A 104 -0.64 16.11 14.83
C LEU A 104 -0.66 17.27 13.82
N ALA A 105 0.46 17.54 13.16
CA ALA A 105 0.59 18.59 12.16
C ALA A 105 -0.20 18.29 10.87
N LEU A 106 -0.24 17.04 10.41
CA LEU A 106 -1.03 16.61 9.26
C LEU A 106 -2.54 16.78 9.53
N VAL A 107 -3.04 16.26 10.66
CA VAL A 107 -4.45 16.37 11.04
C VAL A 107 -4.89 17.83 11.22
N ASN A 108 -4.01 18.69 11.77
CA ASN A 108 -4.33 20.09 12.05
C ASN A 108 -3.76 21.06 10.98
N ALA A 109 -3.37 20.56 9.80
CA ALA A 109 -2.63 21.34 8.81
C ALA A 109 -3.32 22.66 8.43
N GLN A 110 -4.65 22.67 8.30
CA GLN A 110 -5.40 23.89 8.00
C GLN A 110 -5.45 24.87 9.17
N ALA A 111 -5.65 24.39 10.40
CA ALA A 111 -5.70 25.22 11.61
C ALA A 111 -4.32 25.83 11.94
N MET A 112 -3.25 25.04 11.76
CA MET A 112 -1.87 25.49 11.92
C MET A 112 -1.37 26.36 10.75
N GLY A 113 -2.09 26.46 9.63
CA GLY A 113 -1.60 27.17 8.43
C GLY A 113 -0.37 26.51 7.80
N LEU A 114 -0.34 25.18 7.77
CA LEU A 114 0.78 24.33 7.35
C LEU A 114 0.59 23.65 5.98
N VAL A 115 -0.60 23.72 5.36
CA VAL A 115 -0.96 22.95 4.15
C VAL A 115 0.13 23.00 3.06
N ASP A 116 0.42 24.19 2.54
CA ASP A 116 1.41 24.39 1.46
C ASP A 116 2.83 23.96 1.87
N GLU A 117 3.19 24.17 3.14
CA GLU A 117 4.51 23.84 3.69
C GLU A 117 4.69 22.33 3.82
N LEU A 118 3.66 21.61 4.30
CA LEU A 118 3.65 20.16 4.40
C LEU A 118 3.68 19.52 3.00
N GLU A 119 2.94 20.04 2.02
CA GLU A 119 3.00 19.54 0.65
C GLU A 119 4.41 19.71 0.05
N ARG A 120 5.02 20.89 0.24
CA ARG A 120 6.37 21.22 -0.23
C ARG A 120 7.42 20.31 0.42
N GLU A 121 7.39 20.16 1.73
CA GLU A 121 8.34 19.34 2.49
C GLU A 121 8.13 17.83 2.25
N ALA A 122 6.89 17.34 2.15
CA ALA A 122 6.57 15.96 1.79
C ALA A 122 7.16 15.59 0.42
N SER A 123 7.14 16.52 -0.53
CA SER A 123 7.70 16.32 -1.87
C SER A 123 9.22 16.11 -1.86
N VAL A 124 9.95 16.68 -0.90
CA VAL A 124 11.37 16.38 -0.67
C VAL A 124 11.54 14.93 -0.20
N ARG A 125 10.73 14.45 0.76
CA ARG A 125 10.78 13.04 1.22
C ARG A 125 10.38 12.05 0.13
N ARG A 126 9.33 12.34 -0.65
CA ARG A 126 8.95 11.57 -1.84
C ARG A 126 10.14 11.40 -2.78
N SER A 127 10.86 12.48 -3.08
CA SER A 127 12.05 12.46 -3.94
C SER A 127 13.22 11.67 -3.35
N ARG A 128 13.50 11.79 -2.04
CA ARG A 128 14.56 11.01 -1.35
C ARG A 128 14.29 9.50 -1.44
N ILE A 129 13.07 9.08 -1.09
CA ILE A 129 12.65 7.67 -1.15
C ILE A 129 12.69 7.16 -2.60
N ALA A 130 12.16 7.94 -3.55
CA ALA A 130 12.16 7.60 -4.95
C ALA A 130 13.58 7.37 -5.48
N ALA A 131 14.51 8.29 -5.23
CA ALA A 131 15.90 8.17 -5.66
C ALA A 131 16.59 6.92 -5.09
N ALA A 132 16.33 6.57 -3.82
CA ALA A 132 16.90 5.37 -3.20
C ALA A 132 16.36 4.08 -3.84
N VAL A 133 15.05 3.99 -4.06
CA VAL A 133 14.39 2.85 -4.72
C VAL A 133 14.85 2.72 -6.18
N SER A 134 14.82 3.81 -6.95
CA SER A 134 15.30 3.84 -8.33
C SER A 134 16.76 3.40 -8.45
N THR A 135 17.63 3.83 -7.52
CA THR A 135 19.04 3.42 -7.49
C THR A 135 19.16 1.92 -7.21
N ARG A 136 18.50 1.38 -6.17
CA ARG A 136 18.53 -0.06 -5.86
C ARG A 136 18.06 -0.94 -7.03
N LEU A 137 17.04 -0.49 -7.77
CA LEU A 137 16.50 -1.22 -8.92
C LEU A 137 17.39 -1.12 -10.16
N ARG A 138 17.97 0.06 -10.46
CA ARG A 138 18.95 0.23 -11.55
C ARG A 138 20.20 -0.62 -11.28
N ASP A 139 20.68 -0.66 -10.04
CA ASP A 139 21.79 -1.52 -9.60
C ASP A 139 21.47 -3.03 -9.72
N ALA A 140 20.18 -3.40 -9.75
CA ALA A 140 19.70 -4.75 -10.05
C ALA A 140 19.52 -5.04 -11.55
N GLY A 141 19.84 -4.07 -12.43
CA GLY A 141 19.66 -4.19 -13.88
C GLY A 141 18.26 -3.83 -14.40
N ALA A 142 17.40 -3.20 -13.58
CA ALA A 142 16.10 -2.72 -14.07
C ALA A 142 16.27 -1.58 -15.10
N PRO A 143 15.45 -1.52 -16.17
CA PRO A 143 15.46 -0.41 -17.12
C PRO A 143 15.21 0.93 -16.42
N VAL A 144 15.96 1.98 -16.82
CA VAL A 144 15.95 3.31 -16.16
C VAL A 144 14.53 3.83 -15.93
N VAL A 145 13.70 3.90 -16.98
CA VAL A 145 12.32 4.41 -16.88
C VAL A 145 11.46 3.57 -15.93
N ALA A 146 11.62 2.23 -15.92
CA ALA A 146 10.85 1.36 -15.03
C ALA A 146 11.28 1.54 -13.56
N ALA A 147 12.59 1.68 -13.31
CA ALA A 147 13.12 1.97 -11.98
C ALA A 147 12.71 3.37 -11.46
N ASP A 148 12.54 4.34 -12.36
CA ASP A 148 12.16 5.71 -12.00
C ASP A 148 10.66 5.83 -11.73
N VAL A 149 9.83 5.17 -12.54
CA VAL A 149 8.38 4.98 -12.26
C VAL A 149 8.19 4.25 -10.93
N ALA A 150 8.96 3.19 -10.67
CA ALA A 150 8.88 2.46 -9.41
C ALA A 150 9.32 3.31 -8.22
N GLY A 151 10.42 4.06 -8.33
CA GLY A 151 10.85 5.00 -7.29
C GLY A 151 9.76 6.03 -6.98
N ALA A 152 9.25 6.71 -8.00
CA ALA A 152 8.19 7.70 -7.84
C ALA A 152 6.93 7.11 -7.19
N ALA A 153 6.49 5.92 -7.61
CA ALA A 153 5.34 5.23 -7.05
C ALA A 153 5.52 4.90 -5.55
N HIS A 154 6.66 4.32 -5.16
CA HIS A 154 6.91 3.98 -3.75
C HIS A 154 7.15 5.21 -2.87
N GLY A 155 7.79 6.25 -3.41
CA GLY A 155 7.91 7.55 -2.73
C GLY A 155 6.53 8.17 -2.46
N GLY A 156 5.65 8.17 -3.45
CA GLY A 156 4.26 8.62 -3.30
C GLY A 156 3.48 7.77 -2.29
N ALA A 157 3.58 6.44 -2.39
CA ALA A 157 2.87 5.49 -1.52
C ALA A 157 3.22 5.64 -0.03
N VAL A 158 4.49 5.87 0.32
CA VAL A 158 4.89 6.08 1.72
C VAL A 158 4.23 7.34 2.30
N LEU A 159 4.23 8.45 1.57
CA LEU A 159 3.62 9.68 2.07
C LEU A 159 2.10 9.57 2.12
N ALA A 160 1.45 9.00 1.10
CA ALA A 160 0.01 8.76 1.10
C ALA A 160 -0.43 7.84 2.26
N ALA A 161 0.37 6.84 2.61
CA ALA A 161 0.13 5.97 3.76
C ALA A 161 0.26 6.71 5.11
N ILE A 162 1.20 7.65 5.23
CA ILE A 162 1.36 8.49 6.43
C ILE A 162 0.19 9.48 6.55
N ASP A 163 -0.22 10.11 5.45
CA ASP A 163 -1.36 11.02 5.40
C ASP A 163 -2.66 10.30 5.80
N ALA A 164 -2.93 9.12 5.23
CA ALA A 164 -4.07 8.28 5.58
C ALA A 164 -4.05 7.86 7.06
N TRP A 165 -2.93 7.32 7.54
CA TRP A 165 -2.76 6.91 8.95
C TRP A 165 -2.98 8.07 9.94
N ALA A 166 -2.51 9.27 9.61
CA ALA A 166 -2.74 10.45 10.44
C ALA A 166 -4.23 10.80 10.52
N LEU A 167 -4.92 10.83 9.38
CA LEU A 167 -6.35 11.19 9.26
C LEU A 167 -7.30 10.13 9.82
N GLU A 168 -6.98 8.84 9.70
CA GLU A 168 -7.71 7.71 10.29
C GLU A 168 -7.56 7.64 11.82
N GLY A 169 -6.64 8.44 12.38
CA GLY A 169 -6.35 8.49 13.81
C GLY A 169 -5.09 7.70 14.13
N ALA A 170 -3.94 8.38 14.13
CA ALA A 170 -2.62 7.79 14.35
C ALA A 170 -2.48 6.89 15.60
N GLY A 171 -3.28 7.14 16.65
CA GLY A 171 -3.31 6.34 17.88
C GLY A 171 -4.27 5.14 17.87
N LEU A 172 -5.11 4.97 16.83
CA LEU A 172 -6.08 3.89 16.69
C LEU A 172 -5.52 2.71 15.88
N ALA A 173 -4.66 2.98 14.89
CA ALA A 173 -4.03 1.97 14.05
C ALA A 173 -2.51 2.21 13.94
N PRO A 174 -1.67 1.16 13.80
CA PRO A 174 -0.25 1.31 13.55
C PRO A 174 0.00 1.68 12.07
N LEU A 175 0.91 2.64 11.83
CA LEU A 175 1.32 3.08 10.48
C LEU A 175 1.71 1.92 9.55
N ALA A 176 2.23 0.82 10.10
CA ALA A 176 2.57 -0.39 9.35
C ALA A 176 1.40 -1.02 8.56
N ALA A 177 0.13 -0.76 8.94
CA ALA A 177 -1.04 -1.20 8.18
C ALA A 177 -1.21 -0.36 6.90
N SER A 178 -1.29 0.96 7.02
CA SER A 178 -1.44 1.90 5.90
C SER A 178 -0.22 1.85 4.98
N LEU A 179 1.00 1.70 5.52
CA LEU A 179 2.22 1.48 4.73
C LEU A 179 2.16 0.19 3.91
N ARG A 180 1.59 -0.89 4.45
CA ARG A 180 1.44 -2.14 3.69
C ARG A 180 0.50 -1.95 2.51
N ALA A 181 -0.67 -1.33 2.73
CA ALA A 181 -1.61 -1.02 1.66
C ALA A 181 -0.97 -0.14 0.56
N GLY A 182 -0.26 0.93 0.94
CA GLY A 182 0.45 1.79 -0.01
C GLY A 182 1.56 1.07 -0.77
N VAL A 183 2.43 0.33 -0.08
CA VAL A 183 3.55 -0.41 -0.69
C VAL A 183 3.04 -1.52 -1.62
N ASP A 184 2.00 -2.25 -1.24
CA ASP A 184 1.43 -3.31 -2.09
C ASP A 184 0.70 -2.74 -3.31
N ALA A 185 0.09 -1.55 -3.21
CA ALA A 185 -0.42 -0.79 -4.36
C ALA A 185 0.71 -0.29 -5.29
N ALA A 186 1.87 0.10 -4.75
CA ALA A 186 3.03 0.51 -5.54
C ALA A 186 3.83 -0.67 -6.13
N ALA A 187 3.76 -1.87 -5.51
CA ALA A 187 4.53 -3.06 -5.88
C ALA A 187 4.32 -3.51 -7.34
N LEU A 188 3.21 -3.08 -7.97
CA LEU A 188 2.90 -3.25 -9.39
C LEU A 188 3.99 -2.70 -10.33
N THR A 189 4.79 -1.75 -9.84
CA THR A 189 5.89 -1.12 -10.57
C THR A 189 7.22 -1.85 -10.39
N LEU A 190 7.33 -2.78 -9.43
CA LEU A 190 8.56 -3.52 -9.19
C LEU A 190 8.79 -4.60 -10.27
N PRO A 191 10.06 -4.88 -10.62
CA PRO A 191 10.39 -5.97 -11.54
C PRO A 191 10.16 -7.33 -10.86
N ALA A 192 8.96 -7.88 -10.99
CA ALA A 192 8.66 -9.24 -10.58
C ALA A 192 9.27 -10.28 -11.57
N PRO A 193 9.73 -11.46 -11.09
CA PRO A 193 10.21 -12.54 -11.95
C PRO A 193 9.09 -13.11 -12.84
N VAL A 194 7.84 -12.98 -12.42
CA VAL A 194 6.65 -13.36 -13.18
C VAL A 194 5.73 -12.14 -13.30
N ARG A 195 5.25 -11.82 -14.52
CA ARG A 195 4.60 -10.52 -14.81
C ARG A 195 3.12 -10.54 -15.23
N GLN A 196 2.54 -11.71 -15.61
CA GLN A 196 1.13 -11.93 -16.07
C GLN A 196 0.02 -11.69 -15.01
N LEU A 197 -1.05 -12.49 -14.86
CA LEU A 197 -1.37 -13.84 -15.40
C LEU A 197 -2.37 -13.81 -16.57
N ARG A 198 -2.53 -14.96 -17.23
CA ARG A 198 -3.66 -15.22 -18.15
C ARG A 198 -4.32 -16.54 -17.78
N LEU A 199 -5.63 -16.63 -17.94
CA LEU A 199 -6.39 -17.86 -17.82
C LEU A 199 -6.98 -18.13 -19.20
N VAL A 200 -6.54 -19.21 -19.85
CA VAL A 200 -6.97 -19.54 -21.22
C VAL A 200 -8.18 -20.45 -21.12
N VAL A 201 -9.36 -19.88 -21.36
CA VAL A 201 -10.64 -20.56 -21.26
C VAL A 201 -11.11 -20.93 -22.67
N ARG A 202 -11.46 -22.21 -22.90
CA ARG A 202 -12.13 -22.63 -24.13
C ARG A 202 -13.63 -22.31 -24.00
N ALA A 203 -14.10 -21.31 -24.74
CA ALA A 203 -15.52 -21.10 -24.95
C ALA A 203 -15.99 -21.81 -26.23
N ASP A 204 -17.05 -22.62 -26.12
CA ASP A 204 -17.71 -23.21 -27.30
C ASP A 204 -18.65 -22.20 -27.98
N ASP A 205 -19.15 -21.21 -27.24
CA ASP A 205 -19.76 -19.97 -27.74
C ASP A 205 -18.87 -18.79 -27.32
N PHE A 206 -18.08 -18.30 -28.28
CA PHE A 206 -17.08 -17.25 -28.02
C PHE A 206 -17.71 -15.89 -27.78
N ASP A 207 -18.73 -15.51 -28.55
CA ASP A 207 -19.32 -14.17 -28.49
C ASP A 207 -20.11 -13.98 -27.19
N ALA A 208 -20.87 -15.00 -26.76
CA ALA A 208 -21.56 -14.98 -25.48
C ALA A 208 -20.59 -14.93 -24.29
N ALA A 209 -19.49 -15.69 -24.35
CA ALA A 209 -18.47 -15.66 -23.30
C ALA A 209 -17.73 -14.32 -23.27
N LEU A 210 -17.34 -13.77 -24.42
CA LEU A 210 -16.65 -12.48 -24.51
C LEU A 210 -17.53 -11.36 -23.95
N SER A 211 -18.82 -11.31 -24.31
CA SER A 211 -19.72 -10.29 -23.79
C SER A 211 -19.91 -10.41 -22.28
N PHE A 212 -20.12 -11.62 -21.75
CA PHE A 212 -20.20 -11.83 -20.30
C PHE A 212 -18.93 -11.37 -19.56
N TYR A 213 -17.73 -11.75 -20.02
CA TYR A 213 -16.49 -11.43 -19.31
C TYR A 213 -16.04 -9.96 -19.50
N ARG A 214 -16.31 -9.34 -20.65
CA ARG A 214 -15.90 -7.95 -20.93
C ARG A 214 -16.96 -6.94 -20.49
N ASP A 215 -18.22 -7.16 -20.84
CA ASP A 215 -19.28 -6.17 -20.74
C ASP A 215 -20.02 -6.26 -19.38
N GLU A 216 -20.28 -7.48 -18.88
CA GLU A 216 -21.02 -7.71 -17.62
C GLU A 216 -20.08 -7.84 -16.40
N LEU A 217 -19.00 -8.63 -16.49
CA LEU A 217 -17.96 -8.69 -15.45
C LEU A 217 -17.00 -7.48 -15.48
N GLY A 218 -16.98 -6.72 -16.58
CA GLY A 218 -16.21 -5.47 -16.69
C GLY A 218 -14.71 -5.64 -16.94
N LEU A 219 -14.23 -6.79 -17.45
CA LEU A 219 -12.80 -6.97 -17.75
C LEU A 219 -12.38 -6.15 -18.98
N THR A 220 -11.40 -5.26 -18.81
CA THR A 220 -10.90 -4.39 -19.90
C THR A 220 -10.12 -5.16 -20.96
N GLU A 221 -10.58 -5.11 -22.21
CA GLU A 221 -9.86 -5.63 -23.38
C GLU A 221 -8.48 -4.93 -23.55
N GLN A 222 -7.41 -5.70 -23.79
CA GLN A 222 -6.04 -5.18 -23.91
C GLN A 222 -5.47 -5.30 -25.33
N GLU A 223 -5.63 -6.47 -25.96
CA GLU A 223 -5.15 -6.79 -27.31
C GLU A 223 -6.08 -7.83 -27.96
N SER A 224 -6.24 -7.81 -29.28
CA SER A 224 -7.06 -8.75 -30.05
C SER A 224 -6.39 -9.13 -31.38
N PHE A 225 -6.42 -10.41 -31.75
CA PHE A 225 -5.69 -10.98 -32.89
C PHE A 225 -6.52 -12.06 -33.62
N GLN A 226 -6.29 -12.26 -34.92
CA GLN A 226 -6.89 -13.31 -35.75
C GLN A 226 -5.81 -14.05 -36.56
N GLY A 227 -6.01 -15.33 -36.91
CA GLY A 227 -5.03 -16.13 -37.67
C GLY A 227 -5.56 -17.48 -38.18
N ASP A 228 -4.80 -18.09 -39.11
CA ASP A 228 -5.22 -19.26 -39.91
C ASP A 228 -4.61 -20.61 -39.44
N GLY A 229 -5.23 -21.71 -39.88
CA GLY A 229 -4.46 -22.90 -40.30
C GLY A 229 -4.22 -24.04 -39.28
N GLY A 230 -4.78 -24.00 -38.07
CA GLY A 230 -4.91 -25.21 -37.23
C GLY A 230 -3.75 -25.57 -36.28
N ALA A 231 -2.95 -24.59 -35.84
CA ALA A 231 -1.94 -24.74 -34.78
C ALA A 231 -1.68 -23.36 -34.11
N ARG A 232 -1.17 -23.20 -32.87
CA ARG A 232 -1.06 -23.99 -31.61
C ARG A 232 -0.49 -23.03 -30.53
N VAL A 233 -0.40 -23.50 -29.27
CA VAL A 233 0.57 -23.11 -28.20
C VAL A 233 0.17 -22.14 -27.08
N THR A 234 0.92 -22.28 -25.99
CA THR A 234 0.79 -21.78 -24.61
C THR A 234 1.85 -20.72 -24.29
N ILE A 235 1.56 -19.75 -23.40
CA ILE A 235 2.52 -18.98 -22.57
C ILE A 235 1.76 -18.34 -21.40
N LEU A 236 2.31 -18.36 -20.18
CA LEU A 236 1.80 -17.65 -18.99
C LEU A 236 2.94 -17.04 -18.16
N GLY A 237 2.70 -15.85 -17.56
CA GLY A 237 3.44 -15.33 -16.40
C GLY A 237 2.49 -15.12 -15.21
N ALA A 238 2.89 -14.47 -14.10
CA ALA A 238 1.99 -14.21 -12.96
C ALA A 238 2.41 -13.00 -12.07
N GLY A 239 1.94 -11.80 -12.42
CA GLY A 239 2.04 -10.56 -11.64
C GLY A 239 0.81 -10.36 -10.75
N ARG A 240 -0.15 -9.49 -11.13
CA ARG A 240 -1.41 -9.25 -10.37
C ARG A 240 -2.43 -10.39 -10.49
N ALA A 241 -2.01 -11.62 -10.24
CA ALA A 241 -2.93 -12.72 -10.02
C ALA A 241 -2.29 -13.69 -9.03
N THR A 242 -3.02 -13.98 -7.97
CA THR A 242 -2.61 -14.94 -6.94
C THR A 242 -2.88 -16.35 -7.42
N LEU A 243 -1.88 -17.24 -7.29
CA LEU A 243 -2.09 -18.68 -7.42
C LEU A 243 -2.25 -19.25 -6.01
N GLU A 244 -3.49 -19.51 -5.61
CA GLU A 244 -3.77 -20.20 -4.36
C GLU A 244 -3.62 -21.71 -4.54
N LEU A 245 -2.81 -22.34 -3.67
CA LEU A 245 -2.61 -23.79 -3.65
C LEU A 245 -3.11 -24.36 -2.33
N SER A 246 -4.36 -24.81 -2.33
CA SER A 246 -5.02 -25.41 -1.16
C SER A 246 -4.95 -26.93 -1.20
N ASN A 247 -4.56 -27.57 -0.10
CA ASN A 247 -4.59 -29.03 0.02
C ASN A 247 -6.02 -29.55 0.21
N ALA A 248 -6.27 -30.86 0.07
CA ALA A 248 -7.62 -31.42 0.15
C ALA A 248 -8.38 -31.03 1.43
N ALA A 249 -7.73 -31.07 2.60
CA ALA A 249 -8.36 -30.69 3.87
C ALA A 249 -8.71 -29.18 3.94
N GLN A 250 -7.90 -28.33 3.32
CA GLN A 250 -8.17 -26.90 3.16
C GLN A 250 -9.31 -26.66 2.17
N VAL A 251 -9.35 -27.36 1.03
CA VAL A 251 -10.45 -27.28 0.07
C VAL A 251 -11.77 -27.74 0.69
N GLU A 252 -11.77 -28.83 1.46
CA GLU A 252 -12.95 -29.27 2.21
C GLU A 252 -13.40 -28.25 3.27
N LEU A 253 -12.45 -27.55 3.92
CA LEU A 253 -12.77 -26.47 4.86
C LEU A 253 -13.41 -25.28 4.14
N ILE A 254 -12.85 -24.90 3.00
CA ILE A 254 -13.36 -23.86 2.11
C ILE A 254 -14.77 -24.20 1.64
N ASP A 255 -15.01 -25.40 1.12
CA ASP A 255 -16.32 -25.82 0.64
C ASP A 255 -17.36 -25.89 1.78
N ARG A 256 -16.99 -26.38 2.97
CA ARG A 256 -17.88 -26.32 4.15
C ARG A 256 -18.27 -24.89 4.54
N VAL A 257 -17.37 -23.93 4.40
CA VAL A 257 -17.60 -22.52 4.78
C VAL A 257 -18.35 -21.76 3.69
N GLU A 258 -17.89 -21.86 2.44
CA GLU A 258 -18.40 -21.10 1.30
C GLU A 258 -19.69 -21.68 0.71
N THR A 259 -19.92 -23.00 0.81
CA THR A 259 -21.01 -23.70 0.08
C THR A 259 -21.79 -24.71 0.93
N ASP A 260 -21.55 -24.73 2.24
CA ASP A 260 -22.06 -25.76 3.18
C ASP A 260 -21.66 -27.20 2.77
N GLY A 261 -20.63 -27.34 1.93
CA GLY A 261 -20.18 -28.59 1.32
C GLY A 261 -21.01 -29.07 0.11
N ASN A 262 -22.02 -28.30 -0.32
CA ASN A 262 -22.98 -28.75 -1.35
C ASN A 262 -22.57 -28.40 -2.78
N ALA A 263 -21.64 -27.46 -2.96
CA ALA A 263 -21.01 -27.17 -4.25
C ALA A 263 -19.49 -27.35 -4.10
N PRO A 264 -18.90 -28.50 -4.51
CA PRO A 264 -17.47 -28.74 -4.34
C PRO A 264 -16.63 -27.82 -5.24
N SER A 265 -15.40 -27.52 -4.82
CA SER A 265 -14.44 -26.77 -5.63
C SER A 265 -13.93 -27.61 -6.80
N ASP A 266 -13.87 -27.01 -7.99
CA ASP A 266 -13.18 -27.57 -9.14
C ASP A 266 -11.66 -27.57 -8.95
N ALA A 267 -10.93 -28.39 -9.73
CA ALA A 267 -9.47 -28.46 -9.68
C ALA A 267 -8.75 -27.15 -10.10
N LEU A 268 -9.49 -26.20 -10.70
CA LEU A 268 -9.06 -24.84 -10.98
C LEU A 268 -10.26 -23.91 -10.79
N ARG A 269 -10.08 -22.85 -9.99
CA ARG A 269 -11.09 -21.82 -9.70
C ARG A 269 -10.50 -20.44 -9.96
N VAL A 270 -11.33 -19.49 -10.38
CA VAL A 270 -10.90 -18.12 -10.66
C VAL A 270 -11.55 -17.17 -9.67
N ALA A 271 -10.74 -16.48 -8.87
CA ALA A 271 -11.22 -15.51 -7.88
C ALA A 271 -11.09 -14.08 -8.41
N PHE A 272 -12.14 -13.28 -8.23
CA PHE A 272 -12.16 -11.84 -8.52
C PHE A 272 -12.52 -11.09 -7.24
N GLU A 273 -11.67 -10.14 -6.86
CA GLU A 273 -11.99 -9.17 -5.81
C GLU A 273 -12.93 -8.10 -6.39
N VAL A 274 -14.02 -7.79 -5.70
CA VAL A 274 -15.04 -6.82 -6.13
C VAL A 274 -15.46 -5.91 -4.97
N SER A 275 -15.88 -4.68 -5.28
CA SER A 275 -16.23 -3.67 -4.28
C SER A 275 -17.54 -3.95 -3.53
N ASP A 276 -18.47 -4.71 -4.14
CA ASP A 276 -19.71 -5.18 -3.53
C ASP A 276 -20.02 -6.59 -4.07
N THR A 277 -19.75 -7.62 -3.26
CA THR A 277 -20.00 -9.01 -3.69
C THR A 277 -21.48 -9.30 -3.90
N ALA A 278 -22.38 -8.70 -3.13
CA ALA A 278 -23.81 -9.00 -3.21
C ALA A 278 -24.43 -8.45 -4.50
N ALA A 279 -24.15 -7.17 -4.81
CA ALA A 279 -24.63 -6.52 -6.02
C ALA A 279 -24.03 -7.17 -7.29
N THR A 280 -22.74 -7.52 -7.28
CA THR A 280 -22.12 -8.19 -8.43
C THR A 280 -22.69 -9.60 -8.67
N VAL A 281 -23.01 -10.37 -7.61
CA VAL A 281 -23.69 -11.68 -7.76
C VAL A 281 -25.05 -11.54 -8.43
N GLU A 282 -25.89 -10.58 -8.02
CA GLU A 282 -27.21 -10.36 -8.61
C GLU A 282 -27.10 -9.98 -10.10
N HIS A 283 -26.19 -9.07 -10.43
CA HIS A 283 -25.93 -8.65 -11.80
C HIS A 283 -25.48 -9.82 -12.70
N LEU A 284 -24.45 -10.57 -12.29
CA LEU A 284 -23.94 -11.69 -13.10
C LEU A 284 -24.94 -12.85 -13.21
N ALA A 285 -25.78 -13.07 -12.19
CA ALA A 285 -26.85 -14.06 -12.26
C ALA A 285 -27.91 -13.67 -13.30
N ALA A 286 -28.27 -12.37 -13.38
CA ALA A 286 -29.15 -11.85 -14.43
C ALA A 286 -28.51 -11.96 -15.83
N ALA A 287 -27.19 -11.84 -15.93
CA ALA A 287 -26.39 -12.07 -17.15
C ALA A 287 -26.18 -13.58 -17.49
N GLY A 288 -26.77 -14.51 -16.73
CA GLY A 288 -26.77 -15.94 -17.05
C GLY A 288 -25.73 -16.79 -16.31
N ALA A 289 -25.02 -16.27 -15.31
CA ALA A 289 -24.21 -17.09 -14.41
C ALA A 289 -25.09 -17.93 -13.48
N ALA A 290 -24.73 -19.20 -13.28
CA ALA A 290 -25.40 -20.04 -12.30
C ALA A 290 -24.80 -19.80 -10.90
N VAL A 291 -25.60 -19.35 -9.94
CA VAL A 291 -25.14 -19.19 -8.54
C VAL A 291 -25.04 -20.57 -7.89
N GLU A 292 -23.81 -21.01 -7.59
CA GLU A 292 -23.53 -22.28 -6.90
C GLU A 292 -23.56 -22.11 -5.38
N ALA A 293 -23.19 -20.93 -4.86
CA ALA A 293 -23.38 -20.53 -3.48
C ALA A 293 -23.56 -19.01 -3.32
N SER A 294 -24.56 -18.63 -2.52
CA SER A 294 -24.85 -17.23 -2.19
C SER A 294 -23.78 -16.57 -1.33
N ALA A 295 -23.68 -15.24 -1.46
CA ALA A 295 -22.72 -14.39 -0.73
C ALA A 295 -22.82 -14.58 0.79
N ARG A 296 -21.68 -14.86 1.44
CA ARG A 296 -21.57 -15.10 2.88
C ARG A 296 -20.19 -14.73 3.43
N VAL A 297 -20.14 -14.35 4.71
CA VAL A 297 -18.89 -13.95 5.38
C VAL A 297 -18.07 -15.17 5.75
N THR A 298 -16.79 -15.20 5.37
CA THR A 298 -15.84 -16.26 5.72
C THR A 298 -15.14 -15.98 7.07
N PRO A 299 -14.55 -17.00 7.74
CA PRO A 299 -13.70 -16.80 8.92
C PRO A 299 -12.47 -15.91 8.68
N TRP A 300 -12.14 -15.60 7.43
CA TRP A 300 -11.03 -14.73 7.05
C TRP A 300 -11.47 -13.28 6.85
N ARG A 301 -12.73 -12.96 7.17
CA ARG A 301 -13.33 -11.63 7.08
C ARG A 301 -13.44 -11.10 5.65
N SER A 302 -13.77 -11.98 4.71
CA SER A 302 -14.19 -11.58 3.36
C SER A 302 -15.59 -12.11 3.03
N LEU A 303 -16.41 -11.30 2.36
CA LEU A 303 -17.72 -11.68 1.86
C LEU A 303 -17.53 -12.42 0.53
N ASN A 304 -17.80 -13.72 0.47
CA ASN A 304 -17.51 -14.58 -0.68
C ASN A 304 -18.79 -15.20 -1.26
N ALA A 305 -18.84 -15.34 -2.59
CA ALA A 305 -19.90 -16.04 -3.32
C ALA A 305 -19.29 -16.94 -4.41
N ARG A 306 -20.01 -18.00 -4.80
CA ARG A 306 -19.56 -18.94 -5.84
C ARG A 306 -20.55 -19.01 -6.99
N LEU A 307 -20.06 -18.87 -8.21
CA LEU A 307 -20.86 -18.93 -9.43
C LEU A 307 -20.17 -19.82 -10.48
N ARG A 308 -20.94 -20.29 -11.45
CA ARG A 308 -20.41 -20.85 -12.70
C ARG A 308 -20.77 -19.92 -13.86
N GLY A 309 -19.74 -19.35 -14.47
CA GLY A 309 -19.88 -18.49 -15.65
C GLY A 309 -19.93 -19.27 -16.97
N PRO A 310 -20.12 -18.57 -18.10
CA PRO A 310 -19.97 -19.14 -19.44
C PRO A 310 -18.62 -19.84 -19.63
N ALA A 311 -18.61 -20.80 -20.56
CA ALA A 311 -17.50 -21.76 -20.75
C ALA A 311 -17.21 -22.68 -19.54
N GLY A 312 -18.13 -22.75 -18.57
CA GLY A 312 -18.10 -23.72 -17.46
C GLY A 312 -17.12 -23.35 -16.33
N LEU A 313 -16.55 -22.15 -16.35
CA LEU A 313 -15.57 -21.68 -15.38
C LEU A 313 -16.20 -21.45 -13.99
N GLN A 314 -15.64 -22.06 -12.95
CA GLN A 314 -16.06 -21.79 -11.57
C GLN A 314 -15.38 -20.50 -11.07
N LEU A 315 -16.22 -19.57 -10.62
CA LEU A 315 -15.86 -18.24 -10.18
C LEU A 315 -16.08 -18.09 -8.67
N THR A 316 -15.13 -17.46 -8.00
CA THR A 316 -15.34 -16.87 -6.67
C THR A 316 -15.36 -15.36 -6.82
N LEU A 317 -16.45 -14.71 -6.38
CA LEU A 317 -16.44 -13.28 -6.13
C LEU A 317 -16.17 -13.08 -4.65
N PHE A 318 -15.25 -12.18 -4.30
CA PHE A 318 -14.98 -11.86 -2.91
C PHE A 318 -14.76 -10.36 -2.68
N GLN A 319 -15.02 -9.93 -1.46
CA GLN A 319 -14.81 -8.56 -0.98
C GLN A 319 -14.16 -8.64 0.40
N GLU A 320 -12.99 -8.04 0.58
CA GLU A 320 -12.36 -7.90 1.89
C GLU A 320 -13.18 -6.97 2.81
N LEU A 321 -13.41 -7.39 4.05
CA LEU A 321 -14.13 -6.59 5.05
C LEU A 321 -13.09 -5.95 6.00
N GLY A 322 -13.04 -4.62 6.00
CA GLY A 322 -12.15 -3.83 6.84
C GLY A 322 -12.26 -4.15 8.35
N PRO A 323 -11.29 -3.72 9.18
CA PRO A 323 -11.29 -4.02 10.61
C PRO A 323 -12.61 -3.62 11.31
N GLU A 324 -13.02 -4.38 12.32
CA GLU A 324 -14.18 -4.01 13.15
C GLU A 324 -13.83 -2.76 13.97
N HIS A 325 -14.75 -1.79 13.99
CA HIS A 325 -14.68 -0.59 14.84
C HIS A 325 -15.21 -0.88 16.25
#